data_AF-A0A0R1SCY0-F1
#
_entry.id   AF-A0A0R1SCY0-F1
#
_cell.length_a   1.000
_cell.length_b   1.000
_cell.length_c   1.000
_cell.angle_alpha   90.00
_cell.angle_beta   90.00
_cell.angle_gamma   90.00
#
_symmetry.space_group_name_H-M   'P 1'
#
loop_
_entity.id
_entity.type
_entity.pdbx_description
1 polymer ?
#
loop_
_entity_poly.entity_id
_entity_poly.type
_entity_poly.pdbx_seq_one_letter_code
_entity_poly.pdbx_strand_id
1 'polypeptide(L)'
;MGTGDKELTQNLMLAFLHTLTEKEEKPENIVIYGLGVKLAAKNSEALPDLKELENDGVNVVSCGICVDYYELNDKLGVGGITTMPEVVDILASDNTVVHP
;
A
#
# COMPACT_ATOMS: atom_id res chain seq x y z
N MET A 1 -4.84 -8.67 1.99
CA MET A 1 -5.83 -9.76 1.96
C MET A 1 -5.21 -11.12 2.26
N GLY A 2 -4.47 -11.18 3.38
CA GLY A 2 -4.01 -12.42 4.01
C GLY A 2 -3.46 -13.53 3.12
N THR A 3 -3.65 -14.76 3.57
CA THR A 3 -3.25 -16.00 2.89
C THR A 3 -4.47 -16.71 2.31
N GLY A 4 -4.39 -17.17 1.06
CA GLY A 4 -5.48 -17.87 0.41
C GLY A 4 -5.15 -18.18 -1.05
N ASP A 5 -6.17 -18.57 -1.82
CA ASP A 5 -6.03 -18.71 -3.26
C ASP A 5 -5.57 -17.38 -3.89
N LYS A 6 -4.59 -17.46 -4.79
CA LYS A 6 -3.90 -16.28 -5.33
C LYS A 6 -4.85 -15.39 -6.12
N GLU A 7 -5.70 -15.96 -6.96
CA GLU A 7 -6.63 -15.20 -7.80
C GLU A 7 -7.67 -14.50 -6.91
N LEU A 8 -8.22 -15.24 -5.94
CA LEU A 8 -9.17 -14.68 -4.98
C LEU A 8 -8.56 -13.52 -4.17
N THR A 9 -7.40 -13.73 -3.56
CA THR A 9 -6.76 -12.73 -2.70
C THR A 9 -6.33 -11.48 -3.47
N GLN A 10 -5.91 -11.63 -4.73
CA GLN A 10 -5.63 -10.52 -5.63
C GLN A 10 -6.89 -9.73 -5.95
N ASN A 11 -7.97 -10.40 -6.37
CA ASN A 11 -9.24 -9.75 -6.69
C ASN A 11 -9.83 -8.99 -5.49
N LEU A 12 -9.75 -9.57 -4.29
CA LEU A 12 -10.21 -8.92 -3.07
C LEU A 12 -9.37 -7.68 -2.72
N MET A 13 -8.04 -7.73 -2.93
CA MET A 13 -7.17 -6.57 -2.69
C MET A 13 -7.49 -5.43 -3.66
N LEU A 14 -7.69 -5.73 -4.95
CA LEU A 14 -8.08 -4.74 -5.94
C LEU A 14 -9.44 -4.11 -5.59
N ALA A 15 -10.43 -4.94 -5.29
CA ALA A 15 -11.75 -4.46 -4.88
C ALA A 15 -11.69 -3.61 -3.60
N PHE A 16 -10.85 -3.98 -2.63
CA PHE A 16 -10.65 -3.21 -1.40
C PHE A 16 -10.08 -1.81 -1.69
N LEU A 17 -9.00 -1.73 -2.47
CA LEU A 17 -8.35 -0.45 -2.79
C LEU A 17 -9.29 0.46 -3.59
N HIS A 18 -10.00 -0.10 -4.57
CA HIS A 18 -10.99 0.64 -5.34
C HIS A 18 -12.11 1.19 -4.45
N THR A 19 -12.69 0.35 -3.60
CA THR A 19 -13.74 0.79 -2.66
C THR A 19 -13.22 1.81 -1.65
N LEU A 20 -11.92 1.77 -1.31
CA LEU A 20 -11.30 2.74 -0.42
C LEU A 20 -11.18 4.13 -1.08
N THR A 21 -11.00 4.21 -2.40
CA THR A 21 -10.96 5.51 -3.09
C THR A 21 -12.32 6.20 -3.07
N GLU A 22 -13.41 5.43 -3.10
CA GLU A 22 -14.79 5.91 -3.05
C GLU A 22 -15.22 6.43 -1.66
N LYS A 23 -14.43 6.21 -0.61
CA LYS A 23 -14.75 6.68 0.74
C LYS A 23 -14.52 8.20 0.87
N GLU A 24 -15.46 8.87 1.53
CA GLU A 24 -15.28 10.26 1.98
C GLU A 24 -14.16 10.37 3.02
N GLU A 25 -14.20 9.50 4.04
CA GLU A 25 -13.16 9.42 5.07
C GLU A 25 -12.11 8.37 4.68
N LYS A 26 -10.91 8.84 4.33
CA LYS A 26 -9.76 8.03 3.92
C LYS A 26 -8.75 7.89 5.08
N PRO A 27 -7.93 6.83 5.10
CA PRO A 27 -6.86 6.71 6.08
C PRO A 27 -5.80 7.79 5.87
N GLU A 28 -5.13 8.20 6.94
CA GLU A 28 -3.99 9.12 6.84
C GLU A 28 -2.77 8.44 6.19
N ASN A 29 -2.55 7.16 6.52
CA ASN A 29 -1.38 6.41 6.08
C ASN A 29 -1.78 5.05 5.46
N ILE A 30 -1.12 4.67 4.37
CA ILE A 30 -1.10 3.31 3.84
C ILE A 30 0.35 2.84 3.81
N VAL A 31 0.64 1.84 4.64
CA VAL A 31 1.99 1.30 4.77
C VAL A 31 2.04 -0.11 4.18
N ILE A 32 2.90 -0.30 3.19
CA ILE A 32 2.96 -1.51 2.35
C ILE A 32 4.27 -2.26 2.63
N TYR A 33 4.17 -3.53 3.04
CA TYR A 33 5.32 -4.38 3.36
C TYR A 33 5.24 -5.75 2.69
N GLY A 34 6.36 -6.49 2.72
CA GLY A 34 6.44 -7.85 2.20
C GLY A 34 6.07 -7.92 0.72
N LEU A 35 5.33 -8.95 0.32
CA LEU A 35 4.87 -9.11 -1.07
C LEU A 35 3.94 -7.97 -1.53
N GLY A 36 3.30 -7.26 -0.58
CA GLY A 36 2.39 -6.16 -0.87
C GLY A 36 3.05 -5.02 -1.65
N VAL A 37 4.38 -4.82 -1.53
CA VAL A 37 5.09 -3.72 -2.22
C VAL A 37 4.97 -3.80 -3.75
N LYS A 38 4.60 -4.97 -4.28
CA LYS A 38 4.30 -5.16 -5.70
C LYS A 38 3.05 -4.40 -6.14
N LEU A 39 2.13 -4.10 -5.23
CA LEU A 39 0.92 -3.32 -5.52
C LEU A 39 1.24 -1.88 -5.94
N ALA A 40 2.32 -1.31 -5.40
CA ALA A 40 2.78 0.04 -5.73
C ALA A 40 3.69 0.09 -6.98
N ALA A 41 3.95 -1.03 -7.64
CA ALA A 41 4.80 -1.09 -8.83
C ALA A 41 4.07 -0.57 -10.10
N LYS A 42 4.85 -0.07 -11.07
CA LYS A 42 4.37 0.51 -12.36
C LYS A 42 3.48 -0.43 -13.18
N ASN A 43 3.58 -1.74 -13.00
CA ASN A 43 2.82 -2.77 -13.72
C ASN A 43 1.71 -3.40 -12.88
N SER A 44 1.41 -2.84 -11.71
CA SER A 44 0.35 -3.34 -10.83
C SER A 44 -1.02 -2.87 -11.30
N GLU A 45 -2.00 -3.77 -11.26
CA GLU A 45 -3.41 -3.44 -11.49
C GLU A 45 -3.97 -2.52 -10.39
N ALA A 46 -3.38 -2.52 -9.20
CA ALA A 46 -3.77 -1.65 -8.08
C ALA A 46 -3.20 -0.22 -8.18
N LEU A 47 -2.31 0.04 -9.14
CA LEU A 47 -1.59 1.30 -9.23
C LEU A 47 -2.50 2.53 -9.41
N PRO A 48 -3.56 2.49 -10.24
CA PRO A 48 -4.45 3.65 -10.40
C PRO A 48 -5.13 4.05 -9.09
N ASP A 49 -5.69 3.08 -8.35
CA ASP A 49 -6.38 3.35 -7.08
C ASP A 49 -5.41 3.89 -6.02
N LEU A 50 -4.19 3.34 -5.93
CA LEU A 50 -3.17 3.86 -5.00
C LEU A 50 -2.74 5.30 -5.35
N LYS A 51 -2.68 5.65 -6.63
CA LYS A 51 -2.38 7.03 -7.06
C LYS A 51 -3.52 7.99 -6.74
N GLU A 52 -4.75 7.54 -6.89
CA GLU A 52 -5.92 8.32 -6.50
C GLU A 52 -5.89 8.61 -4.99
N LEU A 53 -5.61 7.59 -4.17
CA LEU A 53 -5.44 7.77 -2.72
C LEU A 53 -4.32 8.75 -2.39
N GLU A 54 -3.15 8.63 -3.03
CA GLU A 54 -2.05 9.57 -2.84
C GLU A 54 -2.42 11.01 -3.24
N ASN A 55 -3.12 11.19 -4.36
CA ASN A 55 -3.61 12.50 -4.81
C ASN A 55 -4.65 13.09 -3.85
N ASP A 56 -5.43 12.25 -3.19
CA ASP A 56 -6.39 12.63 -2.15
C ASP A 56 -5.71 12.92 -0.80
N GLY A 57 -4.38 12.87 -0.73
CA GLY A 57 -3.59 13.23 0.44
C GLY A 57 -3.25 12.06 1.37
N VAL A 58 -3.57 10.82 0.99
CA VAL A 58 -3.16 9.63 1.75
C VAL A 58 -1.66 9.43 1.61
N ASN A 59 -0.95 9.31 2.73
CA ASN A 59 0.48 9.02 2.73
C ASN A 59 0.72 7.54 2.41
N VAL A 60 1.05 7.24 1.15
CA VAL A 60 1.35 5.88 0.68
C VAL A 60 2.86 5.64 0.78
N VAL A 61 3.27 4.65 1.58
CA VAL A 61 4.68 4.31 1.74
C VAL A 61 4.94 2.80 1.62
N SER A 62 6.08 2.46 1.03
CA SER A 62 6.51 1.07 0.81
C SER A 62 7.80 0.78 1.58
N CYS A 63 7.85 -0.38 2.24
CA CYS A 63 9.02 -0.84 2.99
C CYS A 63 10.26 -0.89 2.08
N GLY A 64 11.28 -0.07 2.37
CA GLY A 64 12.48 0.04 1.55
C GLY A 64 13.25 -1.26 1.40
N ILE A 65 13.37 -2.05 2.47
CA ILE A 65 14.04 -3.37 2.43
C ILE A 65 13.31 -4.33 1.48
N CYS A 66 11.98 -4.32 1.48
CA CYS A 66 11.19 -5.18 0.59
C CYS A 66 11.27 -4.73 -0.87
N VAL A 67 11.24 -3.41 -1.12
CA VAL A 67 11.41 -2.84 -2.46
C VAL A 67 12.76 -3.24 -3.05
N ASP A 68 13.83 -3.14 -2.27
CA ASP A 68 15.16 -3.56 -2.69
C ASP A 68 15.23 -5.07 -2.96
N TYR A 69 14.72 -5.88 -2.03
CA TYR A 69 14.70 -7.34 -2.17
C TYR A 69 13.94 -7.84 -3.41
N TYR A 70 12.84 -7.18 -3.80
CA TYR A 70 12.08 -7.51 -5.01
C TYR A 70 12.54 -6.77 -6.27
N GLU A 71 13.66 -6.04 -6.20
CA GLU A 71 14.24 -5.28 -7.32
C GLU A 71 13.25 -4.29 -7.94
N LEU A 72 12.55 -3.53 -7.07
CA LEU A 72 11.48 -2.60 -7.44
C LEU A 72 11.88 -1.12 -7.35
N ASN A 73 13.12 -0.78 -6.97
CA ASN A 73 13.58 0.61 -6.76
C ASN A 73 13.19 1.55 -7.91
N ASP A 74 13.51 1.21 -9.17
CA ASP A 74 13.15 2.01 -10.36
C ASP A 74 11.75 1.68 -10.94
N LYS A 75 11.03 0.76 -10.30
CA LYS A 75 9.75 0.23 -10.76
C LYS A 75 8.58 0.65 -9.88
N LEU A 76 8.81 1.36 -8.77
CA LEU A 76 7.73 1.99 -8.01
C LEU A 76 7.01 3.03 -8.87
N GLY A 77 5.68 3.02 -8.79
CA GLY A 77 4.81 3.88 -9.57
C GLY A 77 4.02 4.89 -8.73
N VAL A 78 3.99 4.74 -7.41
CA VAL A 78 3.25 5.56 -6.45
C VAL A 78 3.89 5.43 -5.06
N GLY A 79 3.78 6.46 -4.23
CA GLY A 79 4.23 6.45 -2.86
C GLY A 79 5.74 6.67 -2.68
N GLY A 80 6.13 6.74 -1.41
CA GLY A 80 7.52 6.87 -0.97
C GLY A 80 8.13 5.57 -0.46
N ILE A 81 9.45 5.57 -0.27
CA ILE A 81 10.14 4.55 0.50
C ILE A 81 10.06 4.91 1.98
N THR A 82 9.75 3.95 2.84
CA THR A 82 9.80 4.11 4.30
C THR A 82 10.87 3.25 4.96
N THR A 83 11.22 3.66 6.18
CA THR A 83 12.08 2.92 7.10
C THR A 83 11.29 2.35 8.27
N MET A 84 11.85 1.35 8.97
CA MET A 84 11.11 0.74 10.08
C MET A 84 10.85 1.67 11.27
N PRO A 85 11.74 2.61 11.63
CA PRO A 85 11.41 3.65 12.62
C PRO A 85 10.18 4.47 12.23
N GLU A 86 10.09 4.95 10.98
CA GLU A 86 8.91 5.68 10.49
C GLU A 86 7.63 4.85 10.55
N VAL A 87 7.70 3.57 10.18
CA VAL A 87 6.56 2.65 10.30
C VAL A 87 6.12 2.54 11.77
N VAL A 88 7.05 2.36 12.70
CA VAL A 88 6.73 2.27 14.13
C VAL A 88 6.10 3.57 14.61
N ASP A 89 6.62 4.72 14.19
CA ASP A 89 6.08 6.03 14.55
C ASP A 89 4.65 6.20 14.02
N ILE A 90 4.40 5.90 12.73
CA ILE A 90 3.06 5.93 12.11
C ILE A 90 2.08 5.07 12.92
N LEU A 91 2.44 3.79 13.14
CA LEU A 91 1.55 2.84 13.82
C LEU A 91 1.34 3.17 15.31
N ALA A 92 2.29 3.85 15.95
CA ALA A 92 2.18 4.26 17.35
C ALA A 92 1.42 5.59 17.52
N SER A 93 1.45 6.47 16.51
CA SER A 93 0.73 7.74 16.53
C SER A 93 -0.72 7.62 16.07
N ASP A 94 -1.03 6.64 15.21
CA ASP A 94 -2.38 6.45 14.68
C ASP A 94 -3.35 5.87 15.72
N ASN A 95 -4.56 6.43 15.78
CA ASN A 95 -5.60 5.98 16.72
C ASN A 95 -6.14 4.59 16.39
N THR A 96 -6.08 4.16 15.11
CA THR A 96 -6.63 2.89 14.64
C THR A 96 -5.74 2.31 13.54
N VAL A 97 -5.35 1.05 13.70
CA VAL A 97 -4.60 0.30 12.69
C VAL A 97 -5.50 -0.81 12.13
N VAL A 98 -5.67 -0.84 10.81
CA VAL A 98 -6.43 -1.88 10.10
C VAL A 98 -5.47 -2.67 9.20
N HIS A 99 -5.54 -4.00 9.29
CA HIS A 99 -4.73 -4.90 8.47
C HIS A 99 -5.63 -5.77 7.57
N PRO A 100 -5.92 -5.34 6.33
CA PRO A 100 -6.76 -6.07 5.38
C PRO A 100 -6.03 -7.23 4.67
#